data_AF-A0A8C5X3Q1-F1
#
_entry.id   AF-A0A8C5X3Q1-F1
#
_cell.length_a   1.000
_cell.length_b   1.000
_cell.length_c   1.000
_cell.angle_alpha   90.00
_cell.angle_beta   90.00
_cell.angle_gamma   90.00
#
_symmetry.space_group_name_H-M   'P 1'
#
loop_
_entity.id
_entity.type
_entity.pdbx_description
1 polymer ?
#
loop_
_entity_poly.entity_id
_entity_poly.type
_entity_poly.pdbx_seq_one_letter_code
_entity_poly.pdbx_strand_id
1 'polypeptide(L)'
;MGLKPWQKALFPLRSVAAVVRLFEAELRQPEPDLVLLSLVLGFVEHFLAVNRVLPTNVPGVSFESRPGPDPQTRLYFPVAELSIVAALYARFTAQIRGKVSDVIWNSLSRSYFKDRAHIQSLFSFITGTKLDSSGVAFAVVGACQVLGLPDVHLALSEDHAWVAFGAGGAQTAEVTWHGRATRTGGTARAAGVSWLYLKGSYLRCTRHMEVAFMVCAINPSIDGHTDSLELLQLQQRLLWLLYDMGHLDRYPMALGNLADLEELEPTPGRPNPLTLYHQGIHSARTYYNNEHIYPYLYLAGFHCRNKNVKEALEAWADTATVIRSECPGSFMSLLLTPAHPPMSPPGAPTGDIALEDPALPRGRIWGPEAPRPRHPSQQPSSPRDPGRTPPAPPPGRCRAVPLAEMRGMKELLRAAKVNSSAIKLQLTAQSQVQPRRPRALRRLPLPSQETRKGS
;
A
#
# COMPACT_ATOMS: atom_id res chain seq x y z
N MET A 1 16.54 15.32 -27.51
CA MET A 1 15.40 14.56 -26.94
C MET A 1 15.13 13.35 -27.81
N GLY A 2 14.66 12.25 -27.23
CA GLY A 2 14.38 11.00 -27.95
C GLY A 2 15.46 9.93 -27.79
N LEU A 3 15.09 8.69 -28.14
CA LEU A 3 15.87 7.49 -27.88
C LEU A 3 17.25 7.49 -28.56
N LYS A 4 18.29 7.24 -27.77
CA LYS A 4 19.70 7.08 -28.17
C LYS A 4 19.87 5.85 -29.08
N PRO A 5 20.87 5.81 -29.99
CA PRO A 5 21.06 4.67 -30.89
C PRO A 5 21.22 3.31 -30.19
N TRP A 6 21.94 3.27 -29.06
CA TRP A 6 22.16 2.03 -28.31
C TRP A 6 20.87 1.52 -27.63
N GLN A 7 20.00 2.42 -27.17
CA GLN A 7 18.68 2.04 -26.60
C GLN A 7 17.84 1.34 -27.68
N LYS A 8 17.82 1.91 -28.89
CA LYS A 8 17.11 1.36 -30.06
C LYS A 8 17.62 -0.02 -30.47
N ALA A 9 18.93 -0.27 -30.36
CA ALA A 9 19.57 -1.52 -30.75
C ALA A 9 19.20 -2.73 -29.87
N LEU A 10 18.61 -2.50 -28.69
CA LEU A 10 18.14 -3.57 -27.80
C LEU A 10 16.74 -4.11 -28.18
N PHE A 11 16.02 -3.41 -29.06
CA PHE A 11 14.70 -3.79 -29.53
C PHE A 11 14.76 -4.73 -30.75
N PRO A 12 13.75 -5.58 -30.95
CA PRO A 12 12.54 -5.74 -30.13
C PRO A 12 12.76 -6.59 -28.87
N LEU A 13 12.02 -6.26 -27.80
CA LEU A 13 12.09 -7.00 -26.54
C LEU A 13 11.11 -8.19 -26.60
N ARG A 14 11.64 -9.40 -26.73
CA ARG A 14 10.84 -10.63 -26.96
C ARG A 14 10.64 -11.52 -25.73
N SER A 15 11.18 -11.14 -24.56
CA SER A 15 11.06 -11.91 -23.32
C SER A 15 11.42 -11.10 -22.08
N VAL A 16 11.05 -11.60 -20.90
CA VAL A 16 11.52 -11.13 -19.58
C VAL A 16 13.04 -10.87 -19.57
N ALA A 17 13.84 -11.80 -20.11
CA ALA A 17 15.29 -11.65 -20.17
C ALA A 17 15.74 -10.50 -21.09
N ALA A 18 14.98 -10.16 -22.14
CA ALA A 18 15.27 -9.00 -22.98
C ALA A 18 14.93 -7.68 -22.27
N VAL A 19 13.84 -7.64 -21.51
CA VAL A 19 13.49 -6.48 -20.67
C VAL A 19 14.55 -6.25 -19.59
N VAL A 20 14.98 -7.31 -18.88
CA VAL A 20 16.05 -7.23 -17.88
C VAL A 20 17.34 -6.66 -18.47
N ARG A 21 17.75 -7.07 -19.69
CA ARG A 21 18.93 -6.49 -20.38
C ARG A 21 18.77 -5.00 -20.72
N LEU A 22 17.56 -4.53 -21.02
CA LEU A 22 17.31 -3.10 -21.22
C LEU A 22 17.50 -2.33 -19.92
N PHE A 23 16.91 -2.80 -18.82
CA PHE A 23 17.09 -2.21 -17.49
C PHE A 23 18.57 -2.21 -17.06
N GLU A 24 19.29 -3.31 -17.30
CA GLU A 24 20.73 -3.44 -17.00
C GLU A 24 21.60 -2.46 -17.80
N ALA A 25 21.22 -2.16 -19.05
CA ALA A 25 21.91 -1.18 -19.88
C ALA A 25 21.61 0.27 -19.46
N GLU A 26 20.38 0.57 -19.05
CA GLU A 26 19.98 1.87 -18.50
C GLU A 26 20.59 2.14 -17.12
N LEU A 27 20.57 1.18 -16.19
CA LEU A 27 21.09 1.35 -14.82
C LEU A 27 22.60 1.60 -14.80
N ARG A 28 23.34 1.17 -15.82
CA ARG A 28 24.76 1.52 -16.03
C ARG A 28 24.97 3.00 -16.43
N GLN A 29 23.92 3.71 -16.83
CA GLN A 29 23.98 5.15 -17.10
C GLN A 29 23.82 5.94 -15.79
N PRO A 30 24.40 7.15 -15.69
CA PRO A 30 24.12 8.04 -14.56
C PRO A 30 22.65 8.56 -14.56
N GLU A 31 22.07 8.67 -15.75
CA GLU A 31 20.69 9.10 -16.01
C GLU A 31 19.98 8.00 -16.84
N PRO A 32 19.47 6.92 -16.19
CA PRO A 32 18.60 5.94 -16.82
C PRO A 32 17.30 6.59 -17.31
N ASP A 33 16.85 6.26 -18.52
CA ASP A 33 15.67 6.88 -19.13
C ASP A 33 14.37 6.34 -18.50
N LEU A 34 13.82 7.11 -17.55
CA LEU A 34 12.61 6.75 -16.80
C LEU A 34 11.38 6.64 -17.70
N VAL A 35 11.33 7.40 -18.80
CA VAL A 35 10.21 7.39 -19.72
C VAL A 35 10.21 6.13 -20.57
N LEU A 36 11.37 5.75 -21.11
CA LEU A 36 11.55 4.50 -21.84
C LEU A 36 11.18 3.29 -20.97
N LEU A 37 11.74 3.21 -19.76
CA LEU A 37 11.55 2.06 -18.86
C LEU A 37 10.09 1.93 -18.41
N SER A 38 9.43 3.04 -18.03
CA SER A 38 8.01 3.03 -17.62
C SER A 38 7.06 2.66 -18.77
N LEU A 39 7.36 3.10 -20.00
CA LEU A 39 6.58 2.72 -21.19
C LEU A 39 6.73 1.22 -21.51
N VAL A 40 7.94 0.65 -21.35
CA VAL A 40 8.19 -0.78 -21.57
C VAL A 40 7.48 -1.63 -20.51
N LEU A 41 7.61 -1.30 -19.21
CA LEU A 41 6.91 -2.04 -18.15
C LEU A 41 5.39 -1.99 -18.35
N GLY A 42 4.83 -0.80 -18.58
CA GLY A 42 3.39 -0.65 -18.76
C GLY A 42 2.85 -1.33 -20.02
N PHE A 43 3.62 -1.41 -21.11
CA PHE A 43 3.27 -2.20 -22.30
C PHE A 43 3.23 -3.70 -21.98
N VAL A 44 4.26 -4.21 -21.30
CA VAL A 44 4.37 -5.63 -20.95
C VAL A 44 3.28 -6.03 -19.94
N GLU A 45 3.06 -5.22 -18.90
CA GLU A 45 1.99 -5.41 -17.92
C GLU A 45 0.58 -5.36 -18.55
N HIS A 46 0.35 -4.47 -19.53
CA HIS A 46 -0.94 -4.41 -20.21
C HIS A 46 -1.35 -5.73 -20.86
N PHE A 47 -0.43 -6.42 -21.53
CA PHE A 47 -0.73 -7.67 -22.23
C PHE A 47 -0.58 -8.93 -21.35
N LEU A 48 0.07 -8.82 -20.18
CA LEU A 48 0.22 -9.95 -19.25
C LEU A 48 -0.79 -9.94 -18.09
N ALA A 49 -1.30 -8.77 -17.69
CA ALA A 49 -2.32 -8.61 -16.66
C ALA A 49 -3.65 -8.05 -17.20
N VAL A 50 -3.64 -6.87 -17.83
CA VAL A 50 -4.87 -6.11 -18.14
C VAL A 50 -5.73 -6.74 -19.24
N ASN A 51 -5.10 -7.18 -20.32
CA ASN A 51 -5.77 -7.79 -21.48
C ASN A 51 -4.87 -8.85 -22.11
N ARG A 52 -5.05 -10.09 -21.64
CA ARG A 52 -4.30 -11.28 -22.11
C ARG A 52 -4.86 -11.90 -23.40
N VAL A 53 -5.91 -11.32 -23.98
CA VAL A 53 -6.50 -11.80 -25.25
C VAL A 53 -5.57 -11.38 -26.40
N LEU A 54 -5.03 -12.35 -27.13
CA LEU A 54 -4.16 -12.10 -28.27
C LEU A 54 -4.94 -11.36 -29.39
N PRO A 55 -4.59 -10.11 -29.73
CA PRO A 55 -5.27 -9.35 -30.78
C PRO A 55 -4.96 -9.93 -32.15
N THR A 56 -5.96 -10.50 -32.82
CA THR A 56 -5.84 -11.03 -34.19
C THR A 56 -5.97 -9.97 -35.29
N ASN A 57 -6.44 -8.78 -34.92
CA ASN A 57 -6.81 -7.68 -35.84
C ASN A 57 -5.97 -6.41 -35.68
N VAL A 58 -4.91 -6.42 -34.84
CA VAL A 58 -4.04 -5.26 -34.62
C VAL A 58 -2.67 -5.49 -35.28
N PRO A 59 -2.46 -5.01 -36.52
CA PRO A 59 -1.17 -5.17 -37.19
C PRO A 59 -0.06 -4.46 -36.41
N GLY A 60 1.10 -5.10 -36.31
CA GLY A 60 2.28 -4.59 -35.61
C GLY A 60 2.44 -5.02 -34.15
N VAL A 61 1.39 -5.54 -33.50
CA VAL A 61 1.53 -6.23 -32.21
C VAL A 61 1.81 -7.71 -32.47
N SER A 62 2.89 -8.25 -31.89
CA SER A 62 3.26 -9.66 -32.03
C SER A 62 3.60 -10.28 -30.68
N PHE A 63 3.56 -11.62 -30.62
CA PHE A 63 3.81 -12.39 -29.39
C PHE A 63 4.81 -13.51 -29.66
N GLU A 64 5.79 -13.68 -28.78
CA GLU A 64 6.72 -14.82 -28.83
C GLU A 64 6.13 -15.97 -27.99
N SER A 65 5.85 -17.10 -28.64
CA SER A 65 5.37 -18.30 -27.96
C SER A 65 6.52 -19.07 -27.33
N ARG A 66 6.35 -19.54 -26.09
CA ARG A 66 7.30 -20.39 -25.37
C ARG A 66 6.59 -21.61 -24.77
N PRO A 67 7.29 -22.74 -24.55
CA PRO A 67 6.76 -23.83 -23.73
C PRO A 67 6.40 -23.30 -22.34
N GLY A 68 5.24 -23.71 -21.83
CA GLY A 68 4.86 -23.48 -20.44
C GLY A 68 5.48 -24.52 -19.50
N PRO A 69 5.08 -24.52 -18.21
CA PRO A 69 5.49 -25.53 -17.24
C PRO A 69 5.09 -26.94 -17.67
N ASP A 70 3.86 -27.08 -18.21
CA ASP A 70 3.37 -28.32 -18.79
C ASP A 70 3.70 -28.40 -20.30
N PRO A 71 4.05 -29.59 -20.84
CA PRO A 71 4.38 -29.78 -22.26
C PRO A 71 3.26 -29.39 -23.26
N GLN A 72 2.01 -29.30 -22.79
CA GLN A 72 0.85 -28.92 -23.60
C GLN A 72 0.54 -27.41 -23.54
N THR A 73 1.06 -26.71 -22.54
CA THR A 73 0.82 -25.28 -22.31
C THR A 73 1.79 -24.45 -23.14
N ARG A 74 1.32 -23.36 -23.75
CA ARG A 74 2.17 -22.33 -24.35
C ARG A 74 1.94 -20.99 -23.66
N LEU A 75 3.03 -20.36 -23.24
CA LEU A 75 3.04 -18.98 -22.76
C LEU A 75 3.33 -18.05 -23.94
N TYR A 76 2.80 -16.83 -23.90
CA TYR A 76 2.93 -15.85 -24.97
C TYR A 76 3.44 -14.54 -24.39
N PHE A 77 4.68 -14.16 -24.72
CA PHE A 77 5.25 -12.90 -24.28
C PHE A 77 4.95 -11.77 -25.29
N PRO A 78 4.41 -10.62 -24.86
CA PRO A 78 4.13 -9.49 -25.75
C PRO A 78 5.44 -8.88 -26.26
N VAL A 79 5.67 -8.92 -27.58
CA VAL A 79 6.89 -8.38 -28.18
C VAL A 79 6.80 -6.86 -28.19
N ALA A 80 7.65 -6.19 -27.40
CA ALA A 80 7.77 -4.74 -27.45
C ALA A 80 8.59 -4.35 -28.69
N GLU A 81 7.89 -3.96 -29.76
CA GLU A 81 8.49 -3.47 -31.00
C GLU A 81 8.99 -2.03 -30.86
N LEU A 82 10.13 -1.72 -31.50
CA LEU A 82 10.74 -0.38 -31.43
C LEU A 82 9.80 0.71 -31.94
N SER A 83 9.06 0.43 -33.01
CA SER A 83 8.11 1.37 -33.62
C SER A 83 7.02 1.80 -32.64
N ILE A 84 6.47 0.86 -31.87
CA ILE A 84 5.42 1.10 -30.87
C ILE A 84 5.99 1.93 -29.71
N VAL A 85 7.10 1.49 -29.11
CA VAL A 85 7.68 2.17 -27.93
C VAL A 85 8.21 3.56 -28.30
N ALA A 86 8.85 3.72 -29.47
CA ALA A 86 9.30 5.03 -29.95
C ALA A 86 8.13 5.98 -30.25
N ALA A 87 7.00 5.50 -30.78
CA ALA A 87 5.81 6.32 -31.01
C ALA A 87 5.16 6.78 -29.69
N LEU A 88 5.07 5.89 -28.69
CA LEU A 88 4.58 6.24 -27.35
C LEU A 88 5.50 7.27 -26.66
N TYR A 89 6.82 7.08 -26.76
CA TYR A 89 7.83 8.00 -26.24
C TYR A 89 7.71 9.37 -26.91
N ALA A 90 7.65 9.41 -28.25
CA ALA A 90 7.47 10.64 -29.01
C ALA A 90 6.18 11.37 -28.59
N ARG A 91 5.08 10.64 -28.42
CA ARG A 91 3.81 11.21 -27.93
C ARG A 91 3.92 11.80 -26.53
N PHE A 92 4.60 11.13 -25.59
CA PHE A 92 4.89 11.70 -24.26
C PHE A 92 5.70 12.99 -24.37
N THR A 93 6.84 12.97 -25.06
CA THR A 93 7.69 14.17 -25.20
C THR A 93 6.99 15.34 -25.91
N ALA A 94 6.07 15.07 -26.85
CA ALA A 94 5.30 16.10 -27.52
C ALA A 94 4.25 16.78 -26.61
N GLN A 95 3.70 16.02 -25.65
CA GLN A 95 2.67 16.45 -24.71
C GLN A 95 3.24 17.27 -23.54
N ILE A 96 4.49 17.02 -23.13
CA ILE A 96 5.15 17.76 -22.05
C ILE A 96 5.68 19.13 -22.56
N ARG A 97 4.88 20.20 -22.36
CA ARG A 97 5.27 21.58 -22.66
C ARG A 97 4.80 22.55 -21.58
N GLY A 98 5.70 23.32 -20.97
CA GLY A 98 5.37 24.34 -19.96
C GLY A 98 5.39 23.81 -18.52
N LYS A 99 4.42 24.21 -17.69
CA LYS A 99 4.37 23.85 -16.25
C LYS A 99 4.03 22.38 -16.04
N VAL A 100 5.06 21.55 -15.83
CA VAL A 100 4.99 20.07 -15.82
C VAL A 100 3.82 19.49 -15.02
N SER A 101 3.68 19.84 -13.73
CA SER A 101 2.60 19.27 -12.89
C SER A 101 1.20 19.61 -13.41
N ASP A 102 0.98 20.84 -13.90
CA ASP A 102 -0.31 21.24 -14.47
C ASP A 102 -0.56 20.57 -15.82
N VAL A 103 0.47 20.30 -16.62
CA VAL A 103 0.37 19.55 -17.89
C VAL A 103 -0.05 18.10 -17.63
N ILE A 104 0.63 17.41 -16.69
CA ILE A 104 0.26 16.06 -16.29
C ILE A 104 -1.18 16.05 -15.74
N TRP A 105 -1.49 16.96 -14.80
CA TRP A 105 -2.79 17.03 -14.15
C TRP A 105 -3.95 17.22 -15.13
N ASN A 106 -3.85 18.23 -16.00
CA ASN A 106 -4.92 18.58 -16.93
C ASN A 106 -5.05 17.59 -18.09
N SER A 107 -4.08 16.70 -18.26
CA SER A 107 -4.13 15.59 -19.21
C SER A 107 -4.89 14.37 -18.70
N LEU A 108 -5.17 14.28 -17.39
CA LEU A 108 -5.88 13.14 -16.80
C LEU A 108 -7.39 13.17 -17.10
N SER A 109 -7.96 11.99 -17.27
CA SER A 109 -9.40 11.78 -17.36
C SER A 109 -10.13 12.41 -16.16
N ARG A 110 -11.16 13.22 -16.41
CA ARG A 110 -11.88 13.96 -15.34
C ARG A 110 -12.56 13.06 -14.29
N SER A 111 -12.86 11.81 -14.64
CA SER A 111 -13.46 10.83 -13.74
C SER A 111 -12.97 9.43 -14.09
N TYR A 112 -12.37 8.76 -13.11
CA TYR A 112 -12.00 7.34 -13.13
C TYR A 112 -11.79 6.85 -11.69
N PHE A 113 -11.82 5.53 -11.50
CA PHE A 113 -11.47 4.93 -10.21
C PHE A 113 -9.95 5.05 -9.98
N LYS A 114 -9.57 5.89 -9.01
CA LYS A 114 -8.16 6.20 -8.68
C LYS A 114 -7.40 5.01 -8.07
N ASP A 115 -8.13 4.07 -7.48
CA ASP A 115 -7.59 2.88 -6.80
C ASP A 115 -7.65 1.63 -7.72
N ARG A 116 -7.82 1.83 -9.03
CA ARG A 116 -7.81 0.76 -10.02
C ARG A 116 -6.36 0.27 -10.21
N ALA A 117 -6.15 -1.03 -10.41
CA ALA A 117 -4.85 -1.56 -10.82
C ALA A 117 -4.45 -1.10 -12.25
N HIS A 118 -3.16 -1.21 -12.57
CA HIS A 118 -2.58 -0.97 -13.91
C HIS A 118 -2.70 0.47 -14.45
N ILE A 119 -2.72 1.45 -13.54
CA ILE A 119 -2.69 2.89 -13.86
C ILE A 119 -1.51 3.63 -13.22
N GLN A 120 -0.41 2.94 -12.95
CA GLN A 120 0.79 3.49 -12.32
C GLN A 120 1.87 3.92 -13.32
N SER A 121 1.83 3.38 -14.55
CA SER A 121 2.85 3.57 -15.58
C SER A 121 2.53 4.68 -16.59
N LEU A 122 3.58 5.22 -17.23
CA LEU A 122 3.44 6.18 -18.32
C LEU A 122 2.74 5.60 -19.55
N PHE A 123 2.73 4.27 -19.71
CA PHE A 123 1.90 3.61 -20.72
C PHE A 123 0.42 3.89 -20.48
N SER A 124 -0.04 3.79 -19.22
CA SER A 124 -1.43 4.05 -18.84
C SER A 124 -1.79 5.54 -18.97
N PHE A 125 -0.84 6.44 -18.68
CA PHE A 125 -0.98 7.87 -18.95
C PHE A 125 -1.20 8.16 -20.44
N ILE A 126 -0.35 7.63 -21.33
CA ILE A 126 -0.40 7.92 -22.77
C ILE A 126 -1.55 7.20 -23.49
N THR A 127 -1.85 5.95 -23.12
CA THR A 127 -2.91 5.17 -23.79
C THR A 127 -4.29 5.42 -23.19
N GLY A 128 -4.38 5.59 -21.86
CA GLY A 128 -5.64 5.64 -21.11
C GLY A 128 -5.93 6.95 -20.39
N THR A 129 -5.01 7.92 -20.36
CA THR A 129 -5.10 9.20 -19.62
C THR A 129 -5.44 9.02 -18.13
N LYS A 130 -4.93 7.96 -17.51
CA LYS A 130 -5.18 7.63 -16.10
C LYS A 130 -3.84 7.42 -15.41
N LEU A 131 -3.75 7.97 -14.20
CA LEU A 131 -2.66 7.71 -13.27
C LEU A 131 -3.22 7.53 -11.85
N ASP A 132 -2.65 6.65 -11.02
CA ASP A 132 -2.86 6.70 -9.57
C ASP A 132 -2.06 7.85 -8.94
N SER A 133 -2.18 8.03 -7.61
CA SER A 133 -1.51 9.12 -6.89
C SER A 133 0.01 9.13 -7.10
N SER A 134 0.65 7.97 -6.92
CA SER A 134 2.10 7.81 -7.01
C SER A 134 2.58 7.87 -8.46
N GLY A 135 1.79 7.32 -9.39
CA GLY A 135 2.02 7.41 -10.83
C GLY A 135 2.05 8.87 -11.33
N VAL A 136 1.24 9.77 -10.77
CA VAL A 136 1.31 11.21 -11.09
C VAL A 136 2.63 11.84 -10.64
N ALA A 137 3.10 11.53 -9.42
CA ALA A 137 4.38 12.07 -8.94
C ALA A 137 5.55 11.55 -9.80
N PHE A 138 5.56 10.26 -10.09
CA PHE A 138 6.53 9.64 -11.00
C PHE A 138 6.48 10.25 -12.41
N ALA A 139 5.30 10.48 -12.97
CA ALA A 139 5.14 11.08 -14.29
C ALA A 139 5.66 12.53 -14.36
N VAL A 140 5.55 13.29 -13.28
CA VAL A 140 6.18 14.62 -13.18
C VAL A 140 7.71 14.52 -13.18
N VAL A 141 8.30 13.56 -12.47
CA VAL A 141 9.76 13.35 -12.46
C VAL A 141 10.27 12.94 -13.85
N GLY A 142 9.64 11.97 -14.51
CA GLY A 142 10.00 11.57 -15.88
C GLY A 142 9.83 12.70 -16.90
N ALA A 143 8.81 13.55 -16.74
CA ALA A 143 8.62 14.74 -17.57
C ALA A 143 9.70 15.81 -17.31
N CYS A 144 10.13 16.02 -16.06
CA CYS A 144 11.25 16.89 -15.71
C CYS A 144 12.58 16.38 -16.29
N GLN A 145 12.83 15.06 -16.24
CA GLN A 145 14.01 14.45 -16.87
C GLN A 145 14.06 14.73 -18.38
N VAL A 146 12.94 14.55 -19.10
CA VAL A 146 12.82 14.87 -20.54
C VAL A 146 13.10 16.34 -20.86
N LEU A 147 12.71 17.26 -19.98
CA LEU A 147 12.96 18.70 -20.11
C LEU A 147 14.39 19.12 -19.73
N GLY A 148 15.23 18.20 -19.25
CA GLY A 148 16.59 18.52 -18.81
C GLY A 148 16.64 19.22 -17.45
N LEU A 149 15.76 18.83 -16.52
CA LEU A 149 15.72 19.30 -15.13
C LEU A 149 16.23 18.17 -14.20
N PRO A 150 17.57 17.90 -14.17
CA PRO A 150 18.12 16.74 -13.47
C PRO A 150 18.09 16.85 -11.95
N ASP A 151 17.80 18.03 -11.38
CA ASP A 151 17.69 18.23 -9.93
C ASP A 151 16.33 17.80 -9.35
N VAL A 152 15.31 17.58 -10.20
CA VAL A 152 13.98 17.15 -9.77
C VAL A 152 13.96 15.63 -9.57
N HIS A 153 13.65 15.21 -8.35
CA HIS A 153 13.65 13.82 -7.91
C HIS A 153 12.34 13.42 -7.23
N LEU A 154 12.06 12.12 -7.25
CA LEU A 154 10.92 11.55 -6.53
C LEU A 154 11.22 11.53 -5.03
N ALA A 155 10.22 11.89 -4.23
CA ALA A 155 10.23 11.75 -2.79
C ALA A 155 9.08 10.84 -2.36
N LEU A 156 9.38 9.81 -1.56
CA LEU A 156 8.42 8.77 -1.15
C LEU A 156 8.41 8.64 0.37
N SER A 157 7.23 8.77 0.97
CA SER A 157 6.95 8.17 2.28
C SER A 157 6.47 6.73 2.09
N GLU A 158 5.91 6.15 3.14
CA GLU A 158 5.34 4.81 3.11
C GLU A 158 3.95 4.75 2.43
N ASP A 159 3.24 5.87 2.28
CA ASP A 159 1.88 5.93 1.68
C ASP A 159 1.63 7.19 0.80
N HIS A 160 2.66 7.98 0.49
CA HIS A 160 2.51 9.18 -0.35
C HIS A 160 3.78 9.50 -1.17
N ALA A 161 3.58 10.22 -2.27
CA ALA A 161 4.63 10.59 -3.21
C ALA A 161 4.55 12.08 -3.60
N TRP A 162 5.70 12.74 -3.65
CA TRP A 162 5.83 14.13 -4.09
C TRP A 162 7.19 14.34 -4.78
N VAL A 163 7.58 15.57 -5.10
CA VAL A 163 8.91 15.85 -5.69
C VAL A 163 9.80 16.65 -4.76
N ALA A 164 11.09 16.31 -4.74
CA ALA A 164 12.17 17.09 -4.15
C ALA A 164 13.04 17.72 -5.26
N PHE A 165 13.55 18.94 -5.06
CA PHE A 165 14.32 19.67 -6.07
C PHE A 165 15.21 20.76 -5.45
N GLY A 166 15.99 21.45 -6.29
CA GLY A 166 16.97 22.44 -5.87
C GLY A 166 18.19 21.84 -5.17
N ALA A 167 19.03 22.70 -4.61
CA ALA A 167 20.31 22.30 -4.02
C ALA A 167 20.15 21.19 -2.96
N GLY A 168 20.71 20.01 -3.23
CA GLY A 168 20.62 18.84 -2.35
C GLY A 168 19.21 18.27 -2.14
N GLY A 169 18.23 18.61 -2.98
CA GLY A 169 16.83 18.23 -2.80
C GLY A 169 16.16 18.91 -1.60
N ALA A 170 16.65 20.10 -1.20
CA ALA A 170 16.16 20.83 -0.02
C ALA A 170 14.75 21.42 -0.20
N GLN A 171 14.29 21.62 -1.43
CA GLN A 171 12.93 22.09 -1.71
C GLN A 171 12.01 20.92 -2.03
N THR A 172 10.73 21.01 -1.65
CA THR A 172 9.74 19.97 -1.92
C THR A 172 8.44 20.57 -2.41
N ALA A 173 7.79 19.94 -3.39
CA ALA A 173 6.48 20.35 -3.89
C ALA A 173 5.53 19.16 -4.00
N GLU A 174 4.31 19.35 -3.52
CA GLU A 174 3.18 18.45 -3.76
C GLU A 174 2.73 18.55 -5.22
N VAL A 175 2.63 17.40 -5.89
CA VAL A 175 2.27 17.32 -7.32
C VAL A 175 1.05 16.43 -7.59
N THR A 176 0.54 15.75 -6.55
CA THR A 176 -0.55 14.76 -6.64
C THR A 176 -1.56 14.94 -5.49
N TRP A 177 -2.48 13.98 -5.30
CA TRP A 177 -3.41 13.92 -4.16
C TRP A 177 -3.00 12.83 -3.17
N HIS A 178 -3.42 12.97 -1.91
CA HIS A 178 -3.42 11.86 -0.95
C HIS A 178 -4.85 11.48 -0.55
N GLY A 179 -5.13 10.17 -0.49
CA GLY A 179 -6.44 9.62 -0.16
C GLY A 179 -7.60 10.21 -0.99
N ARG A 180 -8.70 10.55 -0.30
CA ARG A 180 -9.91 11.13 -0.93
C ARG A 180 -9.87 12.65 -1.12
N ALA A 181 -8.75 13.32 -0.79
CA ALA A 181 -8.63 14.77 -0.94
C ALA A 181 -8.43 15.19 -2.41
N THR A 182 -8.71 16.47 -2.70
CA THR A 182 -8.32 17.13 -3.95
C THR A 182 -6.83 17.53 -3.92
N ARG A 183 -6.25 17.85 -5.09
CA ARG A 183 -4.82 18.20 -5.23
C ARG A 183 -4.42 19.28 -4.23
N THR A 184 -3.56 18.93 -3.29
CA THR A 184 -2.89 19.89 -2.40
C THR A 184 -1.75 20.54 -3.16
N GLY A 185 -2.00 21.62 -3.90
CA GLY A 185 -0.91 22.40 -4.49
C GLY A 185 -0.12 23.15 -3.42
N GLY A 186 1.21 23.06 -3.43
CA GLY A 186 2.09 23.81 -2.52
C GLY A 186 3.37 23.06 -2.13
N THR A 187 4.09 23.60 -1.16
CA THR A 187 5.25 22.92 -0.55
C THR A 187 4.80 21.71 0.28
N ALA A 188 5.42 20.55 0.07
CA ALA A 188 5.12 19.34 0.85
C ALA A 188 5.37 19.57 2.35
N ARG A 189 4.47 19.07 3.20
CA ARG A 189 4.50 19.35 4.65
C ARG A 189 5.47 18.44 5.42
N ALA A 190 6.69 18.31 4.88
CA ALA A 190 7.78 17.50 5.41
C ALA A 190 8.18 17.80 6.88
N ALA A 191 7.79 18.96 7.42
CA ALA A 191 8.02 19.36 8.82
C ALA A 191 6.93 18.87 9.81
N GLY A 192 5.98 18.03 9.38
CA GLY A 192 4.93 17.48 10.24
C GLY A 192 5.33 16.19 10.97
N VAL A 193 4.90 16.03 12.23
CA VAL A 193 5.06 14.79 13.05
C VAL A 193 4.08 13.68 12.61
N SER A 194 3.77 13.61 11.31
CA SER A 194 2.83 12.68 10.72
C SER A 194 3.59 11.58 10.00
N TRP A 195 3.16 10.34 10.20
CA TRP A 195 3.59 9.17 9.44
C TRP A 195 3.65 9.42 7.93
N LEU A 196 2.66 10.15 7.40
CA LEU A 196 2.53 10.47 5.98
C LEU A 196 3.77 11.17 5.38
N TYR A 197 4.56 11.84 6.21
CA TYR A 197 5.82 12.50 5.83
C TYR A 197 7.04 11.97 6.60
N LEU A 198 6.86 10.91 7.42
CA LEU A 198 7.89 10.22 8.20
C LEU A 198 8.81 11.18 8.99
N LYS A 199 8.25 12.29 9.48
CA LYS A 199 8.96 13.39 10.18
C LYS A 199 10.17 13.98 9.43
N GLY A 200 10.25 13.78 8.11
CA GLY A 200 11.38 14.18 7.28
C GLY A 200 12.33 13.04 6.88
N SER A 201 12.19 11.84 7.48
CA SER A 201 12.96 10.61 7.19
C SER A 201 12.35 9.80 6.03
N TYR A 202 11.85 10.50 5.00
CA TYR A 202 11.32 9.91 3.77
C TYR A 202 12.43 9.61 2.76
N LEU A 203 12.16 8.74 1.77
CA LEU A 203 13.11 8.43 0.70
C LEU A 203 13.24 9.65 -0.21
N ARG A 204 14.46 10.19 -0.36
CA ARG A 204 14.84 11.08 -1.46
C ARG A 204 15.50 10.24 -2.51
N CYS A 205 14.79 9.93 -3.59
CA CYS A 205 15.25 8.97 -4.58
C CYS A 205 16.39 9.56 -5.43
N THR A 206 17.37 8.72 -5.78
CA THR A 206 18.20 8.93 -6.98
C THR A 206 17.46 8.41 -8.22
N ARG A 207 18.01 8.65 -9.42
CA ARG A 207 17.47 8.04 -10.66
C ARG A 207 17.36 6.52 -10.58
N HIS A 208 18.35 5.85 -9.98
CA HIS A 208 18.34 4.39 -9.78
C HIS A 208 17.28 3.94 -8.77
N MET A 209 16.99 4.75 -7.74
CA MET A 209 15.86 4.50 -6.83
C MET A 209 14.49 4.80 -7.49
N GLU A 210 14.41 5.72 -8.44
CA GLU A 210 13.21 5.94 -9.27
C GLU A 210 12.95 4.77 -10.23
N VAL A 211 14.02 4.12 -10.74
CA VAL A 211 13.91 2.83 -11.43
C VAL A 211 13.44 1.74 -10.46
N ALA A 212 13.98 1.67 -9.23
CA ALA A 212 13.48 0.73 -8.23
C ALA A 212 12.01 0.93 -7.87
N PHE A 213 11.56 2.19 -7.75
CA PHE A 213 10.15 2.52 -7.54
C PHE A 213 9.24 1.96 -8.65
N MET A 214 9.57 2.17 -9.93
CA MET A 214 8.73 1.64 -11.02
C MET A 214 8.73 0.11 -11.09
N VAL A 215 9.79 -0.55 -10.61
CA VAL A 215 9.88 -2.01 -10.53
C VAL A 215 9.02 -2.54 -9.37
N CYS A 216 9.09 -1.92 -8.19
CA CYS A 216 8.15 -2.22 -7.10
C CYS A 216 6.69 -1.94 -7.51
N ALA A 217 6.48 -0.98 -8.41
CA ALA A 217 5.17 -0.64 -8.95
C ALA A 217 4.68 -1.55 -10.09
N ILE A 218 5.43 -2.57 -10.53
CA ILE A 218 4.85 -3.63 -11.38
C ILE A 218 3.73 -4.31 -10.59
N ASN A 219 2.56 -4.45 -11.20
CA ASN A 219 1.41 -5.10 -10.58
C ASN A 219 1.09 -6.42 -11.31
N PRO A 220 1.45 -7.59 -10.74
CA PRO A 220 1.20 -8.89 -11.37
C PRO A 220 -0.27 -9.32 -11.41
N SER A 221 -1.14 -8.73 -10.59
CA SER A 221 -2.54 -9.17 -10.43
C SER A 221 -3.34 -9.05 -11.73
N ILE A 222 -3.94 -10.16 -12.15
CA ILE A 222 -4.91 -10.21 -13.26
C ILE A 222 -6.31 -9.96 -12.72
N ASP A 223 -6.61 -10.56 -11.56
CA ASP A 223 -7.83 -10.40 -10.78
C ASP A 223 -7.54 -10.63 -9.28
N GLY A 224 -8.57 -10.56 -8.44
CA GLY A 224 -8.43 -10.67 -6.98
C GLY A 224 -7.95 -12.04 -6.45
N HIS A 225 -7.71 -13.03 -7.32
CA HIS A 225 -7.26 -14.37 -6.97
C HIS A 225 -6.11 -14.90 -7.85
N THR A 226 -5.71 -14.16 -8.89
CA THR A 226 -4.80 -14.66 -9.93
C THR A 226 -3.74 -13.63 -10.29
N ASP A 227 -2.47 -14.03 -10.28
CA ASP A 227 -1.32 -13.23 -10.70
C ASP A 227 -0.69 -13.77 -12.01
N SER A 228 -0.06 -12.89 -12.80
CA SER A 228 0.80 -13.28 -13.91
C SER A 228 2.18 -13.70 -13.40
N LEU A 229 2.50 -14.98 -13.60
CA LEU A 229 3.82 -15.54 -13.32
C LEU A 229 4.94 -14.81 -14.07
N GLU A 230 4.69 -14.39 -15.32
CA GLU A 230 5.67 -13.67 -16.13
C GLU A 230 5.99 -12.27 -15.56
N LEU A 231 5.02 -11.62 -14.90
CA LEU A 231 5.22 -10.33 -14.22
C LEU A 231 5.89 -10.50 -12.85
N LEU A 232 5.53 -11.53 -12.08
CA LEU A 232 6.24 -11.90 -10.84
C LEU A 232 7.73 -12.15 -11.14
N GLN A 233 8.03 -12.99 -12.12
CA GLN A 233 9.41 -13.29 -12.55
C GLN A 233 10.14 -12.07 -13.13
N LEU A 234 9.44 -11.15 -13.81
CA LEU A 234 10.03 -9.90 -14.28
C LEU A 234 10.39 -8.98 -13.11
N GLN A 235 9.47 -8.78 -12.17
CA GLN A 235 9.67 -7.94 -10.99
C GLN A 235 10.80 -8.47 -10.11
N GLN A 236 10.78 -9.76 -9.76
CA GLN A 236 11.82 -10.43 -8.98
C GLN A 236 13.21 -10.29 -9.61
N ARG A 237 13.33 -10.53 -10.92
CA ARG A 237 14.62 -10.42 -11.63
C ARG A 237 15.13 -8.99 -11.74
N LEU A 238 14.23 -8.01 -11.88
CA LEU A 238 14.60 -6.59 -11.90
C LEU A 238 14.99 -6.10 -10.49
N LEU A 239 14.32 -6.56 -9.43
CA LEU A 239 14.72 -6.29 -8.05
C LEU A 239 16.07 -6.93 -7.71
N TRP A 240 16.34 -8.16 -8.16
CA TRP A 240 17.68 -8.76 -8.02
C TRP A 240 18.77 -7.97 -8.75
N LEU A 241 18.50 -7.49 -9.96
CA LEU A 241 19.43 -6.62 -10.68
C LEU A 241 19.71 -5.32 -9.91
N LEU A 242 18.68 -4.68 -9.36
CA LEU A 242 18.82 -3.48 -8.53
C LEU A 242 19.57 -3.76 -7.22
N TYR A 243 19.34 -4.93 -6.61
CA TYR A 243 20.04 -5.40 -5.42
C TYR A 243 21.53 -5.60 -5.68
N ASP A 244 21.88 -6.33 -6.75
CA ASP A 244 23.28 -6.62 -7.13
C ASP A 244 24.08 -5.36 -7.48
N MET A 245 23.39 -4.30 -7.92
CA MET A 245 23.97 -2.98 -8.19
C MET A 245 23.98 -2.02 -6.98
N GLY A 246 23.54 -2.47 -5.79
CA GLY A 246 23.50 -1.67 -4.55
C GLY A 246 22.43 -0.57 -4.55
N HIS A 247 21.44 -0.63 -5.44
CA HIS A 247 20.40 0.38 -5.57
C HIS A 247 19.22 0.18 -4.60
N LEU A 248 19.16 -0.96 -3.91
CA LEU A 248 18.15 -1.24 -2.86
C LEU A 248 18.63 -0.94 -1.44
N ASP A 249 19.92 -0.64 -1.21
CA ASP A 249 20.51 -0.38 0.11
C ASP A 249 19.73 0.69 0.92
N ARG A 250 19.15 1.67 0.22
CA ARG A 250 18.37 2.79 0.78
C ARG A 250 16.87 2.68 0.47
N TYR A 251 16.36 1.49 0.15
CA TYR A 251 14.95 1.28 -0.16
C TYR A 251 14.36 0.12 0.67
N PRO A 252 13.98 0.38 1.95
CA PRO A 252 13.51 -0.65 2.87
C PRO A 252 12.35 -1.50 2.35
N MET A 253 11.36 -0.87 1.70
CA MET A 253 10.18 -1.55 1.16
C MET A 253 10.48 -2.38 -0.10
N ALA A 254 11.49 -2.00 -0.91
CA ALA A 254 11.89 -2.79 -2.07
C ALA A 254 12.58 -4.10 -1.65
N LEU A 255 13.33 -4.09 -0.54
CA LEU A 255 13.88 -5.29 0.08
C LEU A 255 12.77 -6.19 0.65
N GLY A 256 11.70 -5.61 1.22
CA GLY A 256 10.50 -6.34 1.65
C GLY A 256 9.74 -6.99 0.48
N ASN A 257 9.53 -6.26 -0.62
CA ASN A 257 8.92 -6.77 -1.85
C ASN A 257 9.75 -7.93 -2.45
N LEU A 258 11.08 -7.78 -2.55
CA LEU A 258 11.96 -8.86 -2.99
C LEU A 258 11.90 -10.09 -2.07
N ALA A 259 11.76 -9.89 -0.75
CA ALA A 259 11.61 -10.97 0.21
C ALA A 259 10.27 -11.74 0.06
N ASP A 260 9.16 -11.04 -0.17
CA ASP A 260 7.86 -11.67 -0.47
C ASP A 260 7.94 -12.52 -1.76
N LEU A 261 8.63 -12.02 -2.80
CA LEU A 261 8.82 -12.74 -4.07
C LEU A 261 9.71 -13.98 -3.91
N GLU A 262 10.77 -13.91 -3.10
CA GLU A 262 11.61 -15.05 -2.76
C GLU A 262 10.95 -16.06 -1.81
N GLU A 263 9.90 -15.67 -1.06
CA GLU A 263 9.06 -16.63 -0.33
C GLU A 263 8.15 -17.41 -1.30
N LEU A 264 7.69 -16.76 -2.38
CA LEU A 264 6.81 -17.35 -3.38
C LEU A 264 7.53 -18.30 -4.34
N GLU A 265 8.64 -17.87 -4.95
CA GLU A 265 9.46 -18.69 -5.86
C GLU A 265 10.97 -18.45 -5.57
N PRO A 266 11.60 -19.20 -4.64
CA PRO A 266 12.99 -18.96 -4.24
C PRO A 266 14.00 -19.12 -5.39
N THR A 267 14.87 -18.13 -5.57
CA THR A 267 15.92 -18.16 -6.59
C THR A 267 17.15 -18.92 -6.09
N PRO A 268 17.63 -19.98 -6.78
CA PRO A 268 18.81 -20.74 -6.34
C PRO A 268 20.06 -19.88 -6.14
N GLY A 269 20.69 -20.01 -4.97
CA GLY A 269 21.91 -19.28 -4.62
C GLY A 269 21.69 -17.86 -4.09
N ARG A 270 20.43 -17.40 -3.95
CA ARG A 270 20.10 -16.10 -3.34
C ARG A 270 19.91 -16.16 -1.82
N PRO A 271 20.04 -15.03 -1.11
CA PRO A 271 19.62 -14.89 0.28
C PRO A 271 18.18 -15.34 0.52
N ASN A 272 17.90 -15.94 1.67
CA ASN A 272 16.54 -16.31 2.05
C ASN A 272 15.68 -15.07 2.40
N PRO A 273 14.33 -15.17 2.36
CA PRO A 273 13.43 -14.05 2.67
C PRO A 273 13.71 -13.38 4.02
N LEU A 274 13.99 -14.17 5.07
CA LEU A 274 14.27 -13.65 6.42
C LEU A 274 15.49 -12.71 6.44
N THR A 275 16.52 -13.02 5.66
CA THR A 275 17.70 -12.16 5.49
C THR A 275 17.32 -10.83 4.83
N LEU A 276 16.50 -10.87 3.78
CA LEU A 276 16.04 -9.69 3.04
C LEU A 276 15.14 -8.78 3.90
N TYR A 277 14.20 -9.35 4.68
CA TYR A 277 13.40 -8.56 5.63
C TYR A 277 14.27 -7.85 6.68
N HIS A 278 15.27 -8.55 7.25
CA HIS A 278 16.19 -7.95 8.20
C HIS A 278 17.11 -6.89 7.55
N GLN A 279 17.50 -7.04 6.28
CA GLN A 279 18.17 -5.99 5.52
C GLN A 279 17.28 -4.75 5.31
N GLY A 280 15.98 -4.94 5.04
CA GLY A 280 15.00 -3.85 4.98
C GLY A 280 14.92 -3.08 6.31
N ILE A 281 14.83 -3.78 7.43
CA ILE A 281 14.86 -3.19 8.78
C ILE A 281 16.21 -2.49 9.05
N HIS A 282 17.32 -3.07 8.61
CA HIS A 282 18.65 -2.43 8.73
C HIS A 282 18.72 -1.14 7.92
N SER A 283 18.23 -1.13 6.67
CA SER A 283 18.15 0.06 5.83
C SER A 283 17.35 1.18 6.50
N ALA A 284 16.18 0.86 7.08
CA ALA A 284 15.36 1.81 7.84
C ALA A 284 16.08 2.39 9.07
N ARG A 285 16.84 1.56 9.81
CA ARG A 285 17.63 1.99 10.98
C ARG A 285 18.80 2.89 10.57
N THR A 286 19.53 2.51 9.52
CA THR A 286 20.78 3.17 9.08
C THR A 286 20.53 4.49 8.34
N TYR A 287 19.50 4.57 7.50
CA TYR A 287 19.29 5.73 6.61
C TYR A 287 18.08 6.59 6.97
N TYR A 288 17.15 6.09 7.79
CA TYR A 288 15.85 6.71 8.04
C TYR A 288 15.48 6.75 9.53
N ASN A 289 16.48 6.84 10.41
CA ASN A 289 16.33 7.01 11.87
C ASN A 289 15.43 5.96 12.56
N ASN A 290 15.20 4.80 11.93
CA ASN A 290 14.22 3.81 12.35
C ASN A 290 12.76 4.34 12.44
N GLU A 291 12.38 5.24 11.53
CA GLU A 291 11.04 5.86 11.49
C GLU A 291 10.08 5.21 10.48
N HIS A 292 10.47 4.07 9.87
CA HIS A 292 9.67 3.31 8.91
C HIS A 292 8.95 2.14 9.59
N ILE A 293 7.68 1.93 9.24
CA ILE A 293 6.79 0.92 9.80
C ILE A 293 6.81 -0.37 8.97
N TYR A 294 6.71 -0.26 7.65
CA TYR A 294 6.54 -1.42 6.75
C TYR A 294 7.63 -2.47 6.85
N PRO A 295 8.93 -2.16 7.04
CA PRO A 295 9.96 -3.18 7.20
C PRO A 295 9.68 -4.18 8.34
N TYR A 296 9.03 -3.73 9.41
CA TYR A 296 8.58 -4.58 10.51
C TYR A 296 7.27 -5.31 10.19
N LEU A 297 6.35 -4.69 9.45
CA LEU A 297 5.11 -5.33 9.00
C LEU A 297 5.36 -6.45 7.99
N TYR A 298 6.32 -6.29 7.07
CA TYR A 298 6.77 -7.36 6.16
C TYR A 298 7.28 -8.57 6.95
N LEU A 299 8.19 -8.36 7.93
CA LEU A 299 8.70 -9.42 8.80
C LEU A 299 7.59 -10.10 9.62
N ALA A 300 6.66 -9.32 10.17
CA ALA A 300 5.52 -9.86 10.91
C ALA A 300 4.58 -10.67 10.01
N GLY A 301 4.37 -10.22 8.76
CA GLY A 301 3.60 -10.92 7.73
C GLY A 301 4.19 -12.29 7.39
N PHE A 302 5.49 -12.33 7.12
CA PHE A 302 6.24 -13.57 6.91
C PHE A 302 6.08 -14.55 8.07
N HIS A 303 6.32 -14.10 9.31
CA HIS A 303 6.17 -14.95 10.49
C HIS A 303 4.71 -15.40 10.71
N CYS A 304 3.73 -14.57 10.39
CA CYS A 304 2.31 -14.93 10.44
C CYS A 304 1.96 -16.02 9.42
N ARG A 305 2.37 -15.88 8.15
CA ARG A 305 2.19 -16.90 7.09
C ARG A 305 2.82 -18.24 7.49
N ASN A 306 4.00 -18.20 8.09
CA ASN A 306 4.75 -19.37 8.52
C ASN A 306 4.37 -19.89 9.93
N LYS A 307 3.35 -19.31 10.59
CA LYS A 307 2.83 -19.70 11.92
C LYS A 307 3.83 -19.54 13.07
N ASN A 308 4.85 -18.71 12.90
CA ASN A 308 5.82 -18.34 13.94
C ASN A 308 5.22 -17.26 14.85
N VAL A 309 4.27 -17.66 15.71
CA VAL A 309 3.42 -16.73 16.49
C VAL A 309 4.24 -15.79 17.39
N LYS A 310 5.31 -16.29 18.01
CA LYS A 310 6.15 -15.50 18.91
C LYS A 310 6.88 -14.39 18.15
N GLU A 311 7.56 -14.75 17.06
CA GLU A 311 8.34 -13.83 16.24
C GLU A 311 7.44 -12.81 15.51
N ALA A 312 6.23 -13.20 15.13
CA ALA A 312 5.22 -12.27 14.60
C ALA A 312 4.78 -11.22 15.65
N LEU A 313 4.54 -11.66 16.90
CA LEU A 313 4.21 -10.76 18.01
C LEU A 313 5.37 -9.81 18.37
N GLU A 314 6.62 -10.30 18.31
CA GLU A 314 7.83 -9.48 18.50
C GLU A 314 7.94 -8.40 17.39
N ALA A 315 7.77 -8.77 16.12
CA ALA A 315 7.79 -7.82 15.00
C ALA A 315 6.65 -6.79 15.05
N TRP A 316 5.43 -7.17 15.46
CA TRP A 316 4.34 -6.22 15.71
C TRP A 316 4.60 -5.30 16.92
N ALA A 317 5.33 -5.76 17.94
CA ALA A 317 5.73 -4.92 19.08
C ALA A 317 6.79 -3.88 18.69
N ASP A 318 7.73 -4.24 17.82
CA ASP A 318 8.67 -3.31 17.20
C ASP A 318 7.96 -2.27 16.32
N THR A 319 7.01 -2.72 15.48
CA THR A 319 6.11 -1.86 14.68
C THR A 319 5.43 -0.81 15.56
N ALA A 320 4.80 -1.23 16.66
CA ALA A 320 4.14 -0.33 17.61
C ALA A 320 5.13 0.62 18.32
N THR A 321 6.38 0.21 18.49
CA THR A 321 7.45 1.03 19.09
C THR A 321 7.90 2.17 18.16
N VAL A 322 7.94 1.95 16.85
CA VAL A 322 8.15 3.01 15.84
C VAL A 322 6.98 4.01 15.88
N ILE A 323 5.75 3.52 15.73
CA ILE A 323 4.52 4.36 15.70
C ILE A 323 4.35 5.20 16.97
N ARG A 324 4.78 4.70 18.13
CA ARG A 324 4.72 5.44 19.41
C ARG A 324 5.47 6.78 19.37
N SER A 325 6.44 6.94 18.47
CA SER A 325 7.17 8.19 18.26
C SER A 325 6.42 9.20 17.37
N GLU A 326 5.26 8.82 16.83
CA GLU A 326 4.43 9.61 15.93
C GLU A 326 3.11 10.04 16.60
N CYS A 327 2.42 11.04 16.05
CA CYS A 327 1.24 11.58 16.72
C CYS A 327 0.08 10.56 16.84
N PRO A 328 -0.60 10.44 18.02
CA PRO A 328 -1.55 9.38 18.37
C PRO A 328 -2.78 9.10 17.49
N GLY A 329 -2.99 9.82 16.39
CA GLY A 329 -4.19 9.71 15.54
C GLY A 329 -4.13 8.66 14.44
N SER A 330 -2.94 8.12 14.13
CA SER A 330 -2.72 7.32 12.91
C SER A 330 -3.08 5.82 13.04
N PHE A 331 -2.78 5.19 14.18
CA PHE A 331 -2.71 3.72 14.30
C PHE A 331 -3.95 2.94 13.82
N MET A 332 -5.16 3.39 14.18
CA MET A 332 -6.40 2.72 13.75
C MET A 332 -6.81 3.08 12.31
N SER A 333 -6.30 4.17 11.74
CA SER A 333 -6.42 4.38 10.28
C SER A 333 -5.50 3.40 9.55
N LEU A 334 -4.24 3.27 9.99
CA LEU A 334 -3.22 2.41 9.38
C LEU A 334 -3.67 0.95 9.23
N LEU A 335 -4.36 0.41 10.24
CA LEU A 335 -4.92 -0.95 10.25
C LEU A 335 -6.21 -1.12 9.42
N LEU A 336 -6.83 -0.03 8.97
CA LEU A 336 -8.14 -0.04 8.30
C LEU A 336 -8.15 0.61 6.91
N THR A 337 -7.07 1.26 6.49
CA THR A 337 -6.89 1.78 5.12
C THR A 337 -6.08 0.79 4.28
N PRO A 338 -6.60 0.31 3.14
CA PRO A 338 -5.78 -0.42 2.18
C PRO A 338 -4.75 0.56 1.60
N ALA A 339 -3.46 0.25 1.78
CA ALA A 339 -2.38 1.07 1.26
C ALA A 339 -2.28 0.97 -0.26
N HIS A 340 -1.83 2.05 -0.90
CA HIS A 340 -1.82 2.15 -2.37
C HIS A 340 -0.88 1.09 -3.01
N PRO A 341 -1.31 0.43 -4.10
CA PRO A 341 -0.56 -0.66 -4.75
C PRO A 341 0.53 -0.11 -5.69
N PRO A 342 1.58 0.48 -5.11
CA PRO A 342 2.91 -0.14 -5.27
C PRO A 342 3.65 -0.41 -3.94
N MET A 343 3.01 -0.18 -2.78
CA MET A 343 3.65 -0.15 -1.45
C MET A 343 3.11 -1.22 -0.47
N SER A 344 2.26 -2.13 -0.95
CA SER A 344 1.55 -3.13 -0.13
C SER A 344 2.05 -4.56 -0.39
N PRO A 345 2.28 -5.40 0.63
CA PRO A 345 2.51 -6.83 0.44
C PRO A 345 1.25 -7.53 -0.10
N PRO A 346 1.38 -8.57 -0.95
CA PRO A 346 0.26 -9.41 -1.33
C PRO A 346 -0.23 -10.27 -0.15
N GLY A 347 -1.54 -10.27 0.08
CA GLY A 347 -2.21 -11.22 0.99
C GLY A 347 -1.98 -10.99 2.49
N ALA A 348 -2.69 -10.02 3.09
CA ALA A 348 -2.90 -10.01 4.54
C ALA A 348 -3.85 -11.17 4.95
N PRO A 349 -3.46 -12.07 5.88
CA PRO A 349 -4.24 -13.27 6.16
C PRO A 349 -5.50 -13.00 7.00
N THR A 350 -6.67 -13.32 6.43
CA THR A 350 -7.89 -13.59 7.21
C THR A 350 -7.90 -15.06 7.63
N GLY A 351 -7.43 -15.38 8.82
CA GLY A 351 -7.42 -16.77 9.34
C GLY A 351 -7.25 -16.85 10.85
N ASP A 352 -8.11 -17.63 11.50
CA ASP A 352 -8.08 -17.85 12.96
C ASP A 352 -6.86 -18.68 13.39
N ILE A 353 -6.15 -18.21 14.42
CA ILE A 353 -5.01 -18.90 15.03
C ILE A 353 -5.48 -19.70 16.25
N ALA A 354 -5.28 -21.02 16.24
CA ALA A 354 -5.38 -21.86 17.42
C ALA A 354 -4.09 -21.74 18.26
N LEU A 355 -4.23 -21.36 19.53
CA LEU A 355 -3.12 -21.10 20.46
C LEU A 355 -2.95 -22.23 21.48
N GLU A 356 -1.82 -22.95 21.43
CA GLU A 356 -1.31 -23.75 22.56
C GLU A 356 0.20 -23.53 22.73
N ASP A 357 0.58 -22.55 23.57
CA ASP A 357 1.91 -22.41 24.18
C ASP A 357 1.71 -22.03 25.66
N PRO A 358 2.34 -22.72 26.64
CA PRO A 358 2.24 -22.39 28.06
C PRO A 358 2.75 -20.99 28.48
N ALA A 359 3.51 -20.27 27.63
CA ALA A 359 4.13 -19.00 27.96
C ALA A 359 3.20 -17.76 27.85
N LEU A 360 1.93 -17.92 27.41
CA LEU A 360 1.00 -16.80 27.19
C LEU A 360 -0.31 -16.93 28.02
N PRO A 361 -0.90 -15.81 28.49
CA PRO A 361 -2.12 -15.85 29.29
C PRO A 361 -3.35 -16.23 28.44
N ARG A 362 -4.06 -17.28 28.87
CA ARG A 362 -5.21 -17.85 28.17
C ARG A 362 -6.39 -16.86 28.09
N GLY A 363 -6.70 -16.37 26.89
CA GLY A 363 -7.90 -15.57 26.58
C GLY A 363 -8.72 -16.23 25.47
N ARG A 364 -10.06 -16.27 25.60
CA ARG A 364 -10.94 -16.89 24.59
C ARG A 364 -11.05 -16.04 23.33
N ILE A 365 -11.04 -16.74 22.20
CA ILE A 365 -11.27 -16.23 20.84
C ILE A 365 -12.63 -15.53 20.74
N TRP A 366 -12.70 -14.44 19.97
CA TRP A 366 -13.92 -13.67 19.71
C TRP A 366 -14.25 -13.72 18.22
N GLY A 367 -15.07 -14.69 17.81
CA GLY A 367 -15.55 -14.79 16.43
C GLY A 367 -16.70 -13.80 16.13
N PRO A 368 -16.87 -13.36 14.87
CA PRO A 368 -18.04 -12.60 14.45
C PRO A 368 -19.26 -13.53 14.25
N GLU A 369 -20.41 -13.20 14.85
CA GLU A 369 -21.67 -13.91 14.58
C GLU A 369 -22.14 -13.67 13.14
N ALA A 370 -22.39 -14.75 12.40
CA ALA A 370 -22.93 -14.69 11.05
C ALA A 370 -24.40 -14.21 11.03
N PRO A 371 -24.80 -13.36 10.07
CA PRO A 371 -26.19 -12.92 9.94
C PRO A 371 -27.08 -14.04 9.40
N ARG A 372 -28.15 -14.37 10.12
CA ARG A 372 -29.18 -15.33 9.66
C ARG A 372 -30.03 -14.73 8.52
N PRO A 373 -30.53 -15.55 7.57
CA PRO A 373 -31.28 -15.06 6.42
C PRO A 373 -32.67 -14.53 6.81
N ARG A 374 -33.15 -13.51 6.08
CA ARG A 374 -34.52 -12.98 6.16
C ARG A 374 -35.36 -13.52 5.00
N HIS A 375 -36.60 -13.90 5.28
CA HIS A 375 -37.72 -13.94 4.32
C HIS A 375 -39.06 -13.78 5.09
N PRO A 376 -40.22 -13.51 4.45
CA PRO A 376 -40.85 -12.20 4.68
C PRO A 376 -42.33 -12.25 5.07
N SER A 377 -42.83 -11.21 5.77
CA SER A 377 -44.23 -10.78 5.64
C SER A 377 -44.56 -9.42 6.32
N GLN A 378 -45.21 -8.56 5.52
CA GLN A 378 -46.37 -7.70 5.83
C GLN A 378 -46.31 -6.59 6.93
N GLN A 379 -46.54 -5.36 6.46
CA GLN A 379 -47.11 -4.22 7.23
C GLN A 379 -48.62 -4.44 7.46
N PRO A 380 -49.25 -3.89 8.55
CA PRO A 380 -49.61 -2.45 8.67
C PRO A 380 -49.50 -1.86 10.13
N SER A 381 -49.71 -0.57 10.43
CA SER A 381 -49.52 0.72 9.71
C SER A 381 -49.78 1.93 10.65
N SER A 382 -49.05 3.05 10.47
CA SER A 382 -49.31 4.41 11.06
C SER A 382 -49.27 4.57 12.61
N PRO A 383 -49.11 5.79 13.19
CA PRO A 383 -49.11 7.14 12.58
C PRO A 383 -47.79 7.94 12.69
N ARG A 384 -47.79 9.12 12.05
CA ARG A 384 -46.74 10.16 12.16
C ARG A 384 -47.04 11.13 13.29
N ASP A 385 -46.00 11.63 13.96
CA ASP A 385 -45.95 13.02 14.45
C ASP A 385 -44.46 13.49 14.51
N PRO A 386 -44.10 14.76 14.23
CA PRO A 386 -42.71 15.16 14.00
C PRO A 386 -42.05 15.80 15.23
N GLY A 387 -41.03 15.14 15.79
CA GLY A 387 -40.28 15.66 16.94
C GLY A 387 -38.79 15.33 16.90
N ARG A 388 -37.96 16.34 16.58
CA ARG A 388 -36.49 16.43 16.75
C ARG A 388 -35.73 15.11 16.97
N THR A 389 -35.08 14.61 15.93
CA THR A 389 -33.90 13.74 16.07
C THR A 389 -32.74 14.54 16.71
N PRO A 390 -32.14 14.08 17.83
CA PRO A 390 -30.85 14.59 18.25
C PRO A 390 -29.76 14.12 17.25
N PRO A 391 -28.67 14.88 17.06
CA PRO A 391 -27.59 14.48 16.17
C PRO A 391 -26.95 13.18 16.67
N ALA A 392 -26.64 12.27 15.74
CA ALA A 392 -25.91 11.04 16.06
C ALA A 392 -24.55 11.38 16.71
N PRO A 393 -24.11 10.63 17.73
CA PRO A 393 -22.79 10.84 18.31
C PRO A 393 -21.72 10.58 17.23
N PRO A 394 -20.63 11.36 17.20
CA PRO A 394 -19.55 11.13 16.23
C PRO A 394 -18.91 9.75 16.46
N PRO A 395 -18.39 9.10 15.40
CA PRO A 395 -17.69 7.83 15.54
C PRO A 395 -16.54 7.97 16.54
N GLY A 396 -16.42 6.96 17.41
CA GLY A 396 -15.53 7.00 18.57
C GLY A 396 -14.08 7.29 18.18
N ARG A 397 -13.50 8.34 18.76
CA ARG A 397 -12.06 8.63 18.61
C ARG A 397 -11.27 7.49 19.26
N CYS A 398 -10.66 6.63 18.45
CA CYS A 398 -9.64 5.71 18.93
C CYS A 398 -8.45 6.53 19.44
N ARG A 399 -8.21 6.46 20.75
CA ARG A 399 -7.11 7.14 21.43
C ARG A 399 -5.99 6.12 21.62
N ALA A 400 -4.76 6.43 21.19
CA ALA A 400 -3.62 5.59 21.54
C ALA A 400 -3.39 5.64 23.06
N VAL A 401 -3.20 4.47 23.67
CA VAL A 401 -2.98 4.32 25.12
C VAL A 401 -1.56 4.80 25.45
N PRO A 402 -1.37 5.88 26.24
CA PRO A 402 -0.05 6.34 26.63
C PRO A 402 0.68 5.29 27.49
N LEU A 403 2.01 5.35 27.50
CA LEU A 403 2.83 4.46 28.35
C LEU A 403 2.46 4.55 29.85
N ALA A 404 1.91 5.69 30.30
CA ALA A 404 1.38 5.87 31.66
C ALA A 404 0.15 4.99 31.94
N GLU A 405 -0.79 4.87 31.00
CA GLU A 405 -1.96 4.00 31.12
C GLU A 405 -1.53 2.52 31.09
N MET A 406 -0.60 2.14 30.19
CA MET A 406 0.00 0.79 30.17
C MET A 406 0.75 0.44 31.47
N ARG A 407 1.53 1.36 32.04
CA ARG A 407 2.20 1.17 33.34
C ARG A 407 1.19 0.90 34.45
N GLY A 408 0.07 1.62 34.46
CA GLY A 408 -1.02 1.40 35.42
C GLY A 408 -1.76 0.08 35.24
N MET A 409 -1.69 -0.58 34.08
CA MET A 409 -2.31 -1.89 33.83
C MET A 409 -1.41 -3.08 34.15
N LYS A 410 -0.14 -2.87 34.49
CA LYS A 410 0.86 -3.94 34.71
C LYS A 410 0.35 -5.05 35.65
N GLU A 411 -0.25 -4.68 36.78
CA GLU A 411 -0.75 -5.65 37.77
C GLU A 411 -2.09 -6.30 37.34
N LEU A 412 -2.90 -5.61 36.52
CA LEU A 412 -4.12 -6.18 35.93
C LEU A 412 -3.81 -7.25 34.86
N LEU A 413 -2.71 -7.08 34.13
CA LEU A 413 -2.25 -8.00 33.08
C LEU A 413 -1.49 -9.22 33.66
N ARG A 414 -0.94 -9.10 34.87
CA ARG A 414 -0.27 -10.18 35.60
C ARG A 414 -1.20 -11.00 36.49
N ALA A 415 -2.44 -10.54 36.72
CA ALA A 415 -3.40 -11.22 37.56
C ALA A 415 -3.83 -12.58 36.96
N ALA A 416 -3.88 -13.63 37.79
CA ALA A 416 -4.32 -14.97 37.39
C ALA A 416 -5.75 -15.04 36.82
N LYS A 417 -6.55 -13.98 36.99
CA LYS A 417 -7.87 -13.81 36.39
C LYS A 417 -8.00 -12.41 35.81
N VAL A 418 -8.13 -12.33 34.48
CA VAL A 418 -8.24 -11.08 33.72
C VAL A 418 -9.47 -10.28 34.17
N ASN A 419 -9.26 -9.06 34.68
CA ASN A 419 -10.34 -8.13 35.01
C ASN A 419 -10.68 -7.28 33.77
N SER A 420 -11.48 -7.86 32.86
CA SER A 420 -11.83 -7.24 31.58
C SER A 420 -12.53 -5.88 31.72
N SER A 421 -13.21 -5.62 32.83
CA SER A 421 -13.84 -4.32 33.09
C SER A 421 -12.82 -3.25 33.46
N ALA A 422 -11.87 -3.55 34.36
CA ALA A 422 -10.81 -2.62 34.73
C ALA A 422 -9.90 -2.30 33.54
N ILE A 423 -9.52 -3.32 32.76
CA ILE A 423 -8.71 -3.17 31.54
C ILE A 423 -9.45 -2.28 30.53
N LYS A 424 -10.75 -2.50 30.28
CA LYS A 424 -11.55 -1.64 29.37
C LYS A 424 -11.63 -0.19 29.83
N LEU A 425 -11.86 0.07 31.12
CA LEU A 425 -11.90 1.43 31.67
C LEU A 425 -10.56 2.14 31.45
N GLN A 426 -9.46 1.44 31.69
CA GLN A 426 -8.12 2.01 31.66
C GLN A 426 -7.60 2.23 30.23
N LEU A 427 -7.88 1.34 29.29
CA LEU A 427 -7.62 1.54 27.84
C LEU A 427 -8.47 2.65 27.21
N THR A 428 -9.62 2.97 27.78
CA THR A 428 -10.52 4.02 27.25
C THR A 428 -10.44 5.34 28.02
N ALA A 429 -9.63 5.40 29.08
CA ALA A 429 -9.61 6.48 30.07
C ALA A 429 -11.02 6.86 30.60
N GLN A 430 -11.93 5.89 30.71
CA GLN A 430 -13.28 6.11 31.21
C GLN A 430 -13.27 6.35 32.73
N SER A 431 -13.77 7.51 33.15
CA SER A 431 -13.83 7.89 34.57
C SER A 431 -15.00 7.26 35.36
N GLN A 432 -15.99 6.67 34.68
CA GLN A 432 -17.18 6.09 35.30
C GLN A 432 -17.64 4.81 34.58
N VAL A 433 -18.03 3.80 35.35
CA VAL A 433 -18.82 2.66 34.89
C VAL A 433 -20.30 3.09 34.84
N GLN A 434 -21.09 2.54 33.91
CA GLN A 434 -22.54 2.79 33.87
C GLN A 434 -23.17 2.56 35.26
N PRO A 435 -23.87 3.55 35.84
CA PRO A 435 -24.55 3.36 37.11
C PRO A 435 -25.62 2.29 36.94
N ARG A 436 -25.67 1.33 37.87
CA ARG A 436 -26.76 0.35 37.91
C ARG A 436 -28.08 1.12 38.06
N ARG A 437 -28.97 1.00 37.07
CA ARG A 437 -30.36 1.46 37.21
C ARG A 437 -30.91 0.89 38.53
N PRO A 438 -31.50 1.71 39.42
CA PRO A 438 -32.15 1.19 40.60
C PRO A 438 -33.15 0.11 40.19
N ARG A 439 -33.16 -1.02 40.90
CA ARG A 439 -34.25 -2.00 40.74
C ARG A 439 -35.54 -1.26 41.06
N ALA A 440 -36.45 -1.17 40.09
CA ALA A 440 -37.76 -0.59 40.32
C ALA A 440 -38.40 -1.25 41.54
N LEU A 441 -38.84 -0.46 42.52
CA LEU A 441 -39.62 -0.99 43.63
C LEU A 441 -40.81 -1.74 43.05
N ARG A 442 -41.01 -3.00 43.50
CA ARG A 442 -42.25 -3.73 43.24
C ARG A 442 -43.41 -2.84 43.68
N ARG A 443 -44.32 -2.53 42.77
CA ARG A 443 -45.61 -1.91 43.14
C ARG A 443 -46.31 -2.84 44.12
N LEU A 444 -46.62 -2.33 45.31
CA LEU A 444 -47.56 -2.97 46.23
C LEU A 444 -48.96 -2.93 45.60
N PRO A 445 -49.80 -3.97 45.80
CA PRO A 445 -51.21 -3.91 45.37
C PRO A 445 -51.97 -2.85 46.16
N LEU A 446 -52.90 -2.15 45.50
CA LEU A 446 -53.84 -1.23 46.15
C LEU A 446 -54.87 -2.02 46.97
N PRO A 447 -55.32 -1.52 48.13
CA PRO A 447 -56.36 -2.16 48.92
C PRO A 447 -57.75 -1.94 48.31
N SER A 448 -58.64 -2.91 48.53
CA SER A 448 -60.02 -2.94 48.07
C SER A 448 -60.84 -1.76 48.60
N GLN A 449 -61.73 -1.20 47.78
CA GLN A 449 -62.79 -0.32 48.25
C GLN A 449 -63.87 -1.16 48.94
N GLU A 450 -64.10 -0.92 50.23
CA GLU A 450 -65.38 -1.21 50.87
C GLU A 450 -66.02 0.08 51.38
N THR A 451 -67.33 0.12 51.21
CA THR A 451 -68.23 1.25 51.46
C THR A 451 -68.29 1.67 52.92
N ARG A 452 -68.44 2.97 53.19
CA ARG A 452 -69.42 3.43 54.20
C ARG A 452 -69.96 4.82 53.92
N LYS A 453 -71.25 4.99 54.22
CA LYS A 453 -72.02 6.23 54.10
C LYS A 453 -71.77 7.14 55.30
N GLY A 454 -71.90 8.45 55.06
CA GLY A 454 -72.76 9.30 55.90
C GLY A 454 -72.07 10.22 56.90
N SER A 455 -72.47 11.50 56.80
CA SER A 455 -72.28 12.62 57.76
C SER A 455 -70.87 13.19 57.86
#